data_AF-X1HPB6-F1
#
_entry.id   AF-X1HPB6-F1
#
_cell.length_a   1.000
_cell.length_b   1.000
_cell.length_c   1.000
_cell.angle_alpha   90.00
_cell.angle_beta   90.00
_cell.angle_gamma   90.00
#
_symmetry.space_group_name_H-M   'P 1'
#
loop_
_entity.id
_entity.type
_entity.pdbx_description
1 polymer ?
#
loop_
_entity_poly.entity_id
_entity_poly.type
_entity_poly.pdbx_seq_one_letter_code
_entity_poly.pdbx_strand_id
1 'polypeptide(L)'
;MNEQRKIEKAEKAQEKIVKKKAAITEKAKQKGDSESAKSDEDEARTVLDKIRADKERAGAELKNAVAEQKQKDEGINQSEAELADTDRETEASEIPEQESEEKEEEEVDVTKTYPVNEPYAHIRIIDSAPPLYKVREPELSSGKKELLKKIKTRLM
;
A
#
# COMPACT_ATOMS: atom_id res chain seq x y z
N MET A 1 15.61 -68.47 34.96
CA MET A 1 14.18 -68.24 35.29
C MET A 1 13.88 -66.90 35.98
N ASN A 2 14.75 -66.35 36.84
CA ASN A 2 14.44 -65.09 37.55
C ASN A 2 14.56 -63.81 36.71
N GLU A 3 15.39 -63.79 35.67
CA GLU A 3 15.59 -62.62 34.81
C GLU A 3 14.43 -62.39 33.84
N GLN A 4 13.90 -63.46 33.23
CA GLN A 4 12.72 -63.39 32.38
C GLN A 4 11.51 -62.81 33.13
N ARG A 5 11.31 -63.18 34.40
CA ARG A 5 10.25 -62.63 35.25
C ARG A 5 10.46 -61.15 35.60
N LYS A 6 11.70 -60.66 35.64
CA LYS A 6 12.00 -59.23 35.85
C LYS A 6 11.71 -58.41 34.59
N ILE A 7 12.08 -58.94 33.43
CA ILE A 7 11.83 -58.31 32.12
C ILE A 7 10.32 -58.22 31.86
N GLU A 8 9.57 -59.30 32.07
CA GLU A 8 8.11 -59.31 31.87
C GLU A 8 7.37 -58.30 32.78
N LYS A 9 7.86 -58.11 34.01
CA LYS A 9 7.33 -57.10 34.93
C LYS A 9 7.65 -55.68 34.48
N ALA A 10 8.84 -55.45 33.91
CA ALA A 10 9.25 -54.16 33.39
C ALA A 10 8.45 -53.78 32.13
N GLU A 11 8.20 -54.73 31.23
CA GLU A 11 7.37 -54.54 30.04
C GLU A 11 5.92 -54.20 30.41
N LYS A 12 5.32 -54.94 31.36
CA LYS A 12 3.97 -54.63 31.88
C LYS A 12 3.90 -53.24 32.52
N ALA A 13 4.99 -52.78 33.16
CA ALA A 13 5.04 -51.43 33.73
C ALA A 13 5.14 -50.36 32.63
N GLN A 14 5.98 -50.57 31.61
CA GLN A 14 6.08 -49.67 30.46
C GLN A 14 4.77 -49.59 29.68
N GLU A 15 4.11 -50.72 29.42
CA GLU A 15 2.83 -50.76 28.71
C GLU A 15 1.75 -49.94 29.44
N LYS A 16 1.71 -50.01 30.78
CA LYS A 16 0.82 -49.17 31.60
C LYS A 16 1.15 -47.68 31.51
N ILE A 17 2.44 -47.33 31.45
CA ILE A 17 2.88 -45.93 31.31
C ILE A 17 2.49 -45.38 29.93
N VAL A 18 2.72 -46.16 28.87
CA VAL A 18 2.36 -45.77 27.50
C VAL A 18 0.85 -45.59 27.37
N LYS A 19 0.04 -46.52 27.89
CA LYS A 19 -1.42 -46.40 27.90
C LYS A 19 -1.90 -45.15 28.66
N LYS A 20 -1.29 -44.85 29.81
CA LYS A 20 -1.61 -43.62 30.56
C LYS A 20 -1.25 -42.36 29.79
N LYS A 21 -0.07 -42.32 29.16
CA LYS A 21 0.33 -41.16 28.34
C LYS A 21 -0.59 -40.98 27.14
N ALA A 22 -0.94 -42.05 26.43
CA ALA A 22 -1.86 -42.01 25.30
C ALA A 22 -3.23 -41.43 25.71
N ALA A 23 -3.80 -41.89 26.83
CA ALA A 23 -5.07 -41.38 27.33
C ALA A 23 -5.02 -39.90 27.76
N ILE A 24 -3.89 -39.43 28.30
CA ILE A 24 -3.71 -38.01 28.65
C ILE A 24 -3.60 -37.16 27.39
N THR A 25 -2.85 -37.61 26.38
CA THR A 25 -2.69 -36.89 25.11
C THR A 25 -4.00 -36.80 24.32
N GLU A 26 -4.82 -37.84 24.34
CA GLU A 26 -6.12 -37.84 23.64
C GLU A 26 -7.11 -36.87 24.30
N LYS A 27 -7.17 -36.87 25.64
CA LYS A 27 -7.97 -35.90 26.40
C LYS A 27 -7.52 -34.45 26.21
N ALA A 28 -6.22 -34.22 26.03
CA ALA A 28 -5.69 -32.88 25.77
C ALA A 28 -6.09 -32.38 24.37
N LYS A 29 -6.05 -33.25 23.34
CA LYS A 29 -6.50 -32.91 21.98
C LYS A 29 -7.99 -32.59 21.93
N GLN A 30 -8.83 -33.36 22.64
CA GLN A 30 -10.28 -33.08 22.70
C GLN A 30 -10.65 -31.77 23.41
N LYS A 31 -9.83 -31.29 24.36
CA LYS A 31 -10.10 -30.03 25.08
C LYS A 31 -9.55 -28.78 24.38
N GLY A 32 -8.59 -28.93 23.47
CA GLY A 32 -7.86 -27.79 22.88
C GLY A 32 -8.44 -27.27 21.56
N ASP A 33 -9.00 -28.15 20.71
CA ASP A 33 -9.13 -27.84 19.27
C ASP A 33 -10.54 -27.51 18.77
N SER A 34 -11.63 -27.84 19.47
CA SER A 34 -12.98 -27.78 18.85
C SER A 34 -13.87 -26.59 19.23
N GLU A 35 -13.62 -25.91 20.36
CA GLU A 35 -14.42 -24.75 20.79
C GLU A 35 -13.75 -23.42 20.46
N SER A 36 -12.42 -23.32 20.61
CA SER A 36 -11.63 -22.12 20.29
C SER A 36 -11.66 -21.79 18.80
N ALA A 37 -11.45 -22.78 17.93
CA ALA A 37 -11.39 -22.57 16.49
C ALA A 37 -12.73 -22.07 15.90
N LYS A 38 -13.88 -22.49 16.46
CA LYS A 38 -15.20 -22.02 16.01
C LYS A 38 -15.48 -20.58 16.44
N SER A 39 -15.09 -20.22 17.67
CA SER A 39 -15.19 -18.84 18.17
C SER A 39 -14.37 -17.89 17.31
N ASP A 40 -13.13 -18.28 16.99
CA ASP A 40 -12.22 -17.45 16.20
C ASP A 40 -12.71 -17.29 14.75
N GLU A 41 -13.31 -18.33 14.16
CA GLU A 41 -13.90 -18.26 12.81
C GLU A 41 -15.13 -17.34 12.76
N ASP A 42 -16.01 -17.41 13.76
CA ASP A 42 -17.20 -16.56 13.82
C ASP A 42 -16.81 -15.09 14.06
N GLU A 43 -15.83 -14.83 14.94
CA GLU A 43 -15.27 -13.50 15.13
C GLU A 43 -14.64 -12.95 13.84
N ALA A 44 -13.84 -13.76 13.14
CA ALA A 44 -13.24 -13.37 11.86
C ALA A 44 -14.29 -13.03 10.80
N ARG A 45 -15.42 -13.77 10.74
CA ARG A 45 -16.53 -13.46 9.84
C ARG A 45 -17.16 -12.12 10.17
N THR A 46 -17.42 -11.83 11.45
CA THR A 46 -17.99 -10.54 11.84
C THR A 46 -17.07 -9.36 11.52
N VAL A 47 -15.75 -9.54 11.65
CA VAL A 47 -14.77 -8.51 11.27
C VAL A 47 -14.77 -8.28 9.77
N LEU A 48 -14.81 -9.34 8.96
CA LEU A 48 -14.86 -9.20 7.50
C LEU A 48 -16.13 -8.52 7.01
N ASP A 49 -17.28 -8.78 7.64
CA ASP A 49 -18.54 -8.12 7.28
C ASP A 49 -18.51 -6.62 7.61
N LYS A 50 -17.89 -6.23 8.74
CA LYS A 50 -17.65 -4.81 9.07
C LYS A 50 -16.75 -4.13 8.04
N ILE A 51 -15.66 -4.80 7.63
CA ILE A 51 -14.73 -4.27 6.62
C ILE A 51 -15.44 -4.07 5.28
N ARG A 52 -16.31 -5.01 4.86
CA ARG A 52 -17.10 -4.84 3.63
C ARG A 52 -18.03 -3.63 3.72
N ALA A 53 -18.74 -3.47 4.83
CA ALA A 53 -19.64 -2.34 5.03
C ALA A 53 -18.90 -0.99 5.02
N ASP A 54 -17.73 -0.91 5.67
CA ASP A 54 -16.94 0.32 5.68
C ASP A 54 -16.33 0.62 4.31
N LYS A 55 -15.92 -0.40 3.55
CA LYS A 55 -15.46 -0.24 2.16
C LYS A 55 -16.56 0.32 1.25
N GLU A 56 -17.80 -0.16 1.40
CA GLU A 56 -18.94 0.36 0.64
C GLU A 56 -19.25 1.81 1.02
N ARG A 57 -19.24 2.14 2.32
CA ARG A 57 -19.44 3.52 2.80
C ARG A 57 -18.37 4.46 2.25
N ALA A 58 -17.09 4.11 2.41
CA ALA A 58 -15.99 4.92 1.88
C ALA A 58 -16.05 5.05 0.35
N GLY A 59 -16.44 4.00 -0.36
CA GLY A 59 -16.65 4.04 -1.81
C GLY A 59 -17.78 4.99 -2.23
N ALA A 60 -18.86 5.05 -1.47
CA ALA A 60 -19.95 6.00 -1.70
C ALA A 60 -19.54 7.44 -1.39
N GLU A 61 -18.82 7.66 -0.28
CA GLU A 61 -18.26 8.98 0.07
C GLU A 61 -17.31 9.50 -1.01
N LEU A 62 -16.43 8.66 -1.53
CA LEU A 62 -15.53 9.02 -2.63
C LEU A 62 -16.29 9.36 -3.92
N LYS A 63 -17.31 8.58 -4.28
CA LYS A 63 -18.14 8.87 -5.45
C LYS A 63 -18.86 10.21 -5.30
N ASN A 64 -19.39 10.51 -4.12
CA ASN A 64 -20.04 11.79 -3.84
C ASN A 64 -19.04 12.95 -3.89
N ALA A 65 -17.86 12.80 -3.28
CA ALA A 65 -16.81 13.82 -3.33
C ALA A 65 -16.33 14.09 -4.76
N VAL A 66 -16.18 13.05 -5.58
CA VAL A 66 -15.85 13.18 -7.01
C VAL A 66 -16.98 13.88 -7.77
N ALA A 67 -18.24 13.56 -7.49
CA ALA A 67 -19.38 14.23 -8.10
C ALA A 67 -19.48 15.71 -7.71
N GLU A 68 -19.26 16.04 -6.43
CA GLU A 68 -19.20 17.42 -5.94
C GLU A 68 -18.04 18.20 -6.56
N GLN A 69 -16.88 17.57 -6.72
CA GLN A 69 -15.73 18.18 -7.38
C GLN A 69 -16.03 18.44 -8.86
N LYS A 70 -16.59 17.46 -9.56
CA LYS A 70 -17.00 17.62 -10.96
C LYS A 70 -18.03 18.74 -11.15
N GLN A 71 -18.98 18.89 -10.24
CA GLN A 71 -19.94 20.00 -10.28
C GLN A 71 -19.29 21.36 -10.02
N LYS A 72 -18.28 21.43 -9.16
CA LYS A 72 -17.50 22.67 -8.94
C LYS A 72 -16.68 23.02 -10.17
N ASP A 73 -16.06 22.03 -10.80
CA ASP A 73 -15.29 22.22 -12.04
C ASP A 73 -16.23 22.68 -13.19
N GLU A 74 -17.44 22.11 -13.30
CA GLU A 74 -18.45 22.56 -14.27
C GLU A 74 -18.95 24.00 -13.99
N GLY A 75 -19.06 24.42 -12.71
CA GLY A 75 -19.42 25.80 -12.34
C GLY A 75 -18.31 26.82 -12.60
N ILE A 76 -17.04 26.43 -12.45
CA ILE A 76 -15.88 27.25 -12.81
C ILE A 76 -15.84 27.45 -14.33
N ASN A 77 -16.06 26.39 -15.11
CA ASN A 77 -16.13 26.47 -16.57
C ASN A 77 -17.27 27.36 -17.09
N GLN A 78 -18.43 27.40 -16.40
CA GLN A 78 -19.54 28.30 -16.78
C GLN A 78 -19.26 29.77 -16.47
N SER A 79 -18.52 30.06 -15.39
CA SER A 79 -18.14 31.43 -15.02
C SER A 79 -16.95 31.96 -15.83
N GLU A 80 -16.05 31.10 -16.30
CA GLU A 80 -15.07 31.44 -17.35
C GLU A 80 -15.72 31.70 -18.70
N ALA A 81 -16.79 30.96 -19.06
CA ALA A 81 -17.50 31.18 -20.31
C ALA A 81 -18.23 32.55 -20.37
N GLU A 82 -18.81 33.04 -19.27
CA GLU A 82 -19.38 34.39 -19.20
C GLU A 82 -18.32 35.51 -19.22
N LEU A 83 -17.09 35.24 -18.75
CA LEU A 83 -15.97 36.19 -18.82
C LEU A 83 -15.26 36.19 -20.19
N ALA A 84 -15.41 35.13 -20.99
CA ALA A 84 -14.85 35.02 -22.33
C ALA A 84 -15.66 35.74 -23.42
N ASP A 85 -16.90 36.18 -23.14
CA ASP A 85 -17.73 36.94 -24.09
C ASP A 85 -17.38 38.45 -24.15
N THR A 86 -16.53 38.96 -23.24
CA THR A 86 -16.04 40.34 -23.30
C THR A 86 -14.70 40.54 -24.02
N ASP A 87 -13.99 39.46 -24.38
CA ASP A 87 -12.65 39.55 -25.01
C ASP A 87 -12.54 38.76 -26.34
N ARG A 88 -13.67 38.55 -27.04
CA ARG A 88 -13.70 37.78 -28.29
C ARG A 88 -13.54 38.65 -29.55
N GLU A 89 -12.39 39.30 -29.69
CA GLU A 89 -11.79 39.60 -31.00
C GLU A 89 -10.27 39.33 -30.93
N THR A 90 -9.87 38.07 -30.84
CA THR A 90 -8.76 37.51 -31.64
C THR A 90 -8.76 35.99 -31.46
N GLU A 91 -8.53 35.30 -32.57
CA GLU A 91 -8.90 33.91 -32.77
C GLU A 91 -8.02 32.88 -32.05
N ALA A 92 -8.71 31.81 -31.65
CA ALA A 92 -8.27 30.41 -31.61
C ALA A 92 -7.21 29.99 -30.59
N SER A 93 -7.66 29.29 -29.54
CA SER A 93 -6.91 28.11 -29.08
C SER A 93 -7.85 27.06 -28.51
N GLU A 94 -7.72 25.85 -29.07
CA GLU A 94 -8.17 24.60 -28.49
C GLU A 94 -7.52 24.38 -27.11
N ILE A 95 -8.34 23.86 -26.18
CA ILE A 95 -8.09 23.00 -25.01
C ILE A 95 -6.63 22.80 -24.56
N PRO A 96 -6.29 23.00 -23.26
CA PRO A 96 -5.17 22.29 -22.66
C PRO A 96 -5.64 21.28 -21.60
N GLU A 97 -5.29 20.02 -21.84
CA GLU A 97 -5.17 18.99 -20.82
C GLU A 97 -4.12 19.44 -19.79
N GLN A 98 -4.41 19.24 -18.50
CA GLN A 98 -3.46 19.49 -17.42
C GLN A 98 -2.31 18.49 -17.51
N GLU A 99 -1.26 18.88 -18.22
CA GLU A 99 0.07 18.33 -17.99
C GLU A 99 0.48 18.70 -16.57
N SER A 100 0.93 17.70 -15.83
CA SER A 100 1.76 17.89 -14.65
C SER A 100 2.75 19.00 -14.92
N GLU A 101 2.90 19.93 -13.98
CA GLU A 101 3.82 21.06 -14.01
C GLU A 101 5.27 20.55 -14.16
N GLU A 102 5.61 20.05 -15.35
CA GLU A 102 6.93 19.97 -15.91
C GLU A 102 7.31 21.42 -16.13
N LYS A 103 7.86 22.00 -15.07
CA LYS A 103 8.69 23.18 -15.15
C LYS A 103 9.58 22.99 -16.40
N GLU A 104 9.24 23.73 -17.46
CA GLU A 104 9.93 23.78 -18.76
C GLU A 104 11.39 24.19 -18.51
N GLU A 105 12.22 23.25 -18.08
CA GLU A 105 13.64 23.48 -17.89
C GLU A 105 14.35 23.20 -19.19
N GLU A 106 14.25 24.17 -20.11
CA GLU A 106 14.91 24.26 -21.42
C GLU A 106 14.67 23.02 -22.32
N GLU A 107 14.33 23.25 -23.59
CA GLU A 107 14.47 22.22 -24.64
C GLU A 107 15.95 21.79 -24.74
N VAL A 108 16.38 20.92 -23.84
CA VAL A 108 17.68 20.27 -23.90
C VAL A 108 17.40 18.92 -24.52
N ASP A 109 17.82 18.72 -25.77
CA ASP A 109 17.63 17.47 -26.51
C ASP A 109 18.06 16.25 -25.68
N VAL A 110 17.07 15.59 -25.06
CA VAL A 110 17.28 14.39 -24.25
C VAL A 110 17.28 13.20 -25.19
N THR A 111 18.45 12.60 -25.41
CA THR A 111 18.57 11.42 -26.27
C THR A 111 17.91 10.20 -25.64
N LYS A 112 18.18 9.95 -24.34
CA LYS A 112 17.74 8.75 -23.62
C LYS A 112 17.56 9.00 -22.14
N THR A 113 16.60 8.29 -21.55
CA THR A 113 16.33 8.28 -20.11
C THR A 113 16.45 6.86 -19.57
N TYR A 114 17.17 6.67 -18.46
CA TYR A 114 17.34 5.38 -17.79
C TYR A 114 16.96 5.47 -16.31
N PRO A 115 16.21 4.49 -15.77
CA PRO A 115 15.91 4.44 -14.34
C PRO A 115 17.15 4.05 -13.53
N VAL A 116 17.33 4.71 -12.38
CA VAL A 116 18.33 4.33 -11.37
C VAL A 116 17.64 3.68 -10.18
N ASN A 117 16.55 4.28 -9.72
CA ASN A 117 15.77 3.79 -8.60
C ASN A 117 14.32 4.23 -8.79
N GLU A 118 13.47 3.38 -9.36
CA GLU A 118 12.08 3.73 -9.64
C GLU A 118 11.25 3.78 -8.34
N PRO A 119 10.37 4.79 -8.14
CA PRO A 119 10.07 5.95 -9.00
C PRO A 119 10.88 7.22 -8.67
N TYR A 120 11.96 7.11 -7.91
CA TYR A 120 12.64 8.24 -7.26
C TYR A 120 13.85 8.81 -8.01
N ALA A 121 14.45 8.10 -8.96
CA ALA A 121 15.64 8.62 -9.63
C ALA A 121 15.79 8.07 -11.06
N HIS A 122 16.16 8.97 -11.97
CA HIS A 122 16.44 8.67 -13.37
C HIS A 122 17.64 9.48 -13.88
N ILE A 123 18.35 8.93 -14.86
CA ILE A 123 19.43 9.60 -15.59
C ILE A 123 18.88 10.03 -16.95
N ARG A 124 19.04 11.31 -17.27
CA ARG A 124 18.80 11.86 -18.62
C ARG A 124 20.15 12.04 -19.32
N ILE A 125 20.29 11.47 -20.50
CA ILE A 125 21.44 11.65 -21.39
C ILE A 125 21.08 12.78 -22.35
N ILE A 126 21.84 13.87 -22.29
CA ILE A 126 21.69 15.03 -23.16
C ILE A 126 22.64 14.91 -24.33
N ASP A 127 22.10 15.10 -25.54
CA ASP A 127 22.91 15.09 -26.76
C ASP A 127 23.79 16.34 -26.79
N SER A 128 25.05 16.14 -26.41
CA SER A 128 26.07 17.17 -26.38
C SER A 128 27.40 16.52 -26.75
N ALA A 129 28.39 17.30 -27.16
CA ALA A 129 29.71 16.81 -27.52
C ALA A 129 30.75 17.32 -26.49
N PRO A 130 31.09 16.55 -25.44
CA PRO A 130 30.70 15.17 -25.10
C PRO A 130 29.31 15.05 -24.43
N PRO A 131 28.67 13.86 -24.43
CA PRO A 131 27.32 13.68 -23.91
C PRO A 131 27.28 13.92 -22.41
N LEU A 132 26.27 14.68 -21.96
CA LEU A 132 26.11 15.06 -20.57
C LEU A 132 25.08 14.17 -19.89
N TYR A 133 25.45 13.62 -18.73
CA TYR A 133 24.60 12.78 -17.92
C TYR A 133 24.07 13.60 -16.74
N LYS A 134 22.76 13.83 -16.67
CA LYS A 134 22.11 14.52 -15.55
C LYS A 134 21.26 13.53 -14.74
N VAL A 135 21.52 13.44 -13.44
CA VAL A 135 20.68 12.70 -12.50
C VAL A 135 19.53 13.60 -12.05
N ARG A 136 18.31 13.09 -12.13
CA ARG A 136 17.10 13.79 -11.71
C ARG A 136 16.44 13.01 -10.57
N GLU A 137 16.34 13.69 -9.44
CA GLU A 137 15.66 13.24 -8.21
C GLU A 137 14.44 14.15 -7.94
N PRO A 138 13.45 13.69 -7.16
CA PRO A 138 12.29 14.48 -6.82
C PRO A 138 12.69 15.74 -6.04
N GLU A 139 12.29 16.88 -6.58
CA GLU A 139 12.54 18.16 -5.93
C GLU A 139 11.64 18.32 -4.71
N LEU A 140 12.28 18.62 -3.57
CA LEU A 140 11.56 18.94 -2.34
C LEU A 140 11.32 20.44 -2.24
N SER A 141 10.07 20.82 -1.94
CA SER A 141 9.75 22.20 -1.57
C SER A 141 10.54 22.63 -0.31
N SER A 142 10.72 23.94 -0.13
CA SER A 142 11.44 24.50 1.03
C SER A 142 10.93 23.95 2.37
N GLY A 143 9.61 23.90 2.55
CA GLY A 143 8.97 23.31 3.73
C GLY A 143 9.26 21.81 3.90
N LYS A 144 9.24 21.03 2.82
CA LYS A 144 9.58 19.59 2.85
C LYS A 144 11.05 19.36 3.21
N LYS A 145 11.96 20.20 2.71
CA LYS A 145 13.39 20.14 3.04
C LYS A 145 13.65 20.37 4.53
N GLU A 146 13.01 21.37 5.13
CA GLU A 146 13.14 21.63 6.57
C GLU A 146 12.57 20.52 7.43
N LEU A 147 11.40 20.00 7.04
CA LEU A 147 10.78 18.88 7.73
C LEU A 147 11.68 17.63 7.68
N LEU A 148 12.21 17.30 6.50
CA LEU A 148 13.12 16.17 6.33
C LEU A 148 14.38 16.33 7.18
N LYS A 149 14.93 17.54 7.26
CA LYS A 149 16.07 17.86 8.13
C LYS A 149 15.75 17.58 9.61
N LYS A 150 14.58 18.04 10.10
CA LYS A 150 14.13 17.80 11.48
C LYS A 150 13.94 16.32 11.79
N ILE A 151 13.31 15.58 10.87
CA ILE A 151 13.09 14.13 11.01
C ILE A 151 14.44 13.39 11.06
N LYS A 152 15.37 13.73 10.17
CA LYS A 152 16.71 13.12 10.14
C LYS A 152 17.47 13.33 11.45
N THR A 153 17.40 14.52 12.04
CA THR A 153 18.01 14.80 13.35
C THR A 153 17.40 13.99 14.49
N ARG A 154 16.14 13.57 14.39
CA ARG A 154 15.47 12.77 15.43
C ARG A 154 15.72 11.27 15.29
N LEU A 155 15.98 10.80 14.07
CA LEU A 155 16.21 9.38 13.77
C LEU A 155 17.69 8.96 13.85
N MET A 156 18.62 9.92 13.80
CA MET A 156 20.05 9.70 14.11
C MET A 156 20.29 9.79 15.61
#